data_AF-A0A356AWL7-F1
#
_entry.id   AF-A0A356AWL7-F1
#
_cell.length_a   1.000
_cell.length_b   1.000
_cell.length_c   1.000
_cell.angle_alpha   90.00
_cell.angle_beta   90.00
_cell.angle_gamma   90.00
#
_symmetry.space_group_name_H-M   'P 1'
#
loop_
_entity.id
_entity.type
_entity.pdbx_description
1 polymer ?
#
loop_
_entity_poly.entity_id
_entity_poly.type
_entity_poly.pdbx_seq_one_letter_code
_entity_poly.pdbx_strand_id
1 'polypeptide(L)'
;ERVEDWYHSTNWMYYSKEKGRYIIQTPSLFRLTDTIFGIENEKGFVECKESKLRTKTIERLIPCIIDHKKLPQDLKNRMLHNICNRSSYDKSWNSVLAVACSIFKKYQLDYLNKRKVSEMLDTSTLNISYLYGRLLAVYEKLEQDALKSGASGNDEKRTTNAERLWTAYTKMPGRTLRILEEKIRPYKDRLKKNRYGTAIYYDKLLTEILNQLNGTESFGQKKNRALDENFVFGYYAQKQDLYRKQENK
;
A
#
# COMPACT_ATOMS: atom_id res chain seq x y z
N GLU A 1 17.54 4.70 23.52
CA GLU A 1 18.37 3.87 22.61
C GLU A 1 17.64 2.64 22.05
N ARG A 2 17.69 1.42 22.63
CA ARG A 2 17.18 0.23 21.89
C ARG A 2 15.69 0.27 21.48
N VAL A 3 14.82 0.69 22.40
CA VAL A 3 13.37 0.86 22.14
C VAL A 3 13.11 2.01 21.15
N GLU A 4 13.95 3.03 21.19
CA GLU A 4 13.89 4.18 20.31
C GLU A 4 14.33 3.82 18.88
N ASP A 5 15.35 2.98 18.73
CA ASP A 5 15.74 2.41 17.43
C ASP A 5 14.63 1.54 16.84
N TRP A 6 13.97 0.73 17.67
CA TRP A 6 12.77 0.01 17.24
C TRP A 6 11.69 0.98 16.77
N TYR A 7 11.44 2.05 17.52
CA TYR A 7 10.49 3.09 17.12
C TYR A 7 10.86 3.70 15.75
N HIS A 8 12.09 4.17 15.56
CA HIS A 8 12.51 4.78 14.30
C HIS A 8 12.48 3.81 13.12
N SER A 9 12.81 2.54 13.35
CA SER A 9 12.83 1.51 12.32
C SER A 9 11.45 0.95 11.96
N THR A 10 10.42 1.19 12.77
CA THR A 10 9.06 0.67 12.54
C THR A 10 7.96 1.73 12.55
N ASN A 11 8.27 2.99 12.84
CA ASN A 11 7.26 4.03 12.81
C ASN A 11 6.76 4.27 11.39
N TRP A 12 5.47 4.59 11.32
CA TRP A 12 4.77 4.96 10.10
C TRP A 12 3.61 5.89 10.42
N MET A 13 3.02 6.52 9.41
CA MET A 13 1.83 7.35 9.59
C MET A 13 0.56 6.51 9.77
N TYR A 14 -0.13 6.70 10.90
CA TYR A 14 -1.37 6.02 11.26
C TYR A 14 -2.48 7.01 11.61
N TYR A 15 -3.72 6.71 11.22
CA TYR A 15 -4.88 7.45 11.71
C TYR A 15 -5.15 7.12 13.19
N SER A 16 -5.11 8.13 14.05
CA SER A 16 -5.54 8.02 15.45
C SER A 16 -6.98 8.49 15.58
N LYS A 17 -7.88 7.58 16.00
CA LYS A 17 -9.28 7.91 16.27
C LYS A 17 -9.40 8.91 17.43
N GLU A 18 -8.59 8.73 18.48
CA GLU A 18 -8.59 9.61 19.66
C GLU A 18 -8.22 11.05 19.30
N LYS A 19 -7.21 11.23 18.43
CA LYS A 19 -6.74 12.57 18.02
C LYS A 19 -7.43 13.09 16.76
N GLY A 20 -8.30 12.31 16.12
CA GLY A 20 -8.96 12.64 14.86
C GLY A 20 -8.01 12.95 13.70
N ARG A 21 -6.73 12.53 13.78
CA ARG A 21 -5.70 12.89 12.80
C ARG A 21 -4.67 11.80 12.61
N TYR A 22 -3.93 11.89 11.51
CA TYR A 22 -2.78 11.06 11.26
C TYR A 22 -1.61 11.45 12.16
N ILE A 23 -0.97 10.46 12.78
CA ILE A 23 0.22 10.61 13.64
C ILE A 23 1.27 9.56 13.30
N ILE A 24 2.54 9.93 13.45
CA ILE A 24 3.66 8.99 13.32
C ILE A 24 3.77 8.18 14.60
N GLN A 25 3.64 6.86 14.48
CA GLN A 25 3.77 5.95 15.61
C GLN A 25 4.23 4.57 15.16
N THR A 26 4.76 3.79 16.09
CA THR A 26 5.03 2.38 15.90
C THR A 26 3.80 1.56 16.29
N PRO A 27 3.39 0.56 15.48
CA PRO A 27 2.33 -0.35 15.88
C PRO A 27 2.76 -1.17 17.11
N SER A 28 1.83 -1.38 18.04
CA SER A 28 2.09 -2.25 19.20
C SER A 28 2.42 -3.68 18.72
N LEU A 29 3.16 -4.43 19.54
CA LEU A 29 3.47 -5.84 19.25
C LEU A 29 2.19 -6.66 19.02
N PHE A 30 1.16 -6.40 19.82
CA PHE A 30 -0.17 -6.98 19.63
C PHE A 30 -0.74 -6.66 18.25
N ARG A 31 -0.75 -5.39 17.84
CA ARG A 31 -1.28 -4.99 16.52
C ARG A 31 -0.47 -5.58 15.37
N LEU A 32 0.86 -5.67 15.51
CA LEU A 32 1.74 -6.33 14.53
C LEU A 32 1.32 -7.79 14.37
N THR A 33 1.28 -8.53 15.48
CA THR A 33 0.92 -9.95 15.48
C THR A 33 -0.49 -10.19 14.97
N ASP A 34 -1.46 -9.41 15.44
CA ASP A 34 -2.84 -9.50 15.02
C ASP A 34 -2.99 -9.23 13.52
N THR A 35 -2.22 -8.30 12.95
CA THR A 35 -2.27 -8.03 11.50
C THR A 35 -1.60 -9.13 10.67
N ILE A 36 -0.54 -9.77 11.18
CA ILE A 36 0.20 -10.83 10.46
C ILE A 36 -0.61 -12.15 10.45
N PHE A 37 -1.26 -12.50 11.56
CA PHE A 37 -1.90 -13.81 11.73
C PHE A 37 -3.42 -13.77 11.92
N GLY A 38 -4.01 -12.58 12.05
CA GLY A 38 -5.43 -12.42 12.28
C GLY A 38 -6.25 -12.29 11.00
N ILE A 39 -7.56 -12.24 11.23
CA ILE A 39 -8.60 -12.06 10.20
C ILE A 39 -9.44 -10.86 10.62
N GLU A 40 -9.94 -10.10 9.64
CA GLU A 40 -10.90 -9.03 9.90
C GLU A 40 -12.19 -9.58 10.51
N ASN A 41 -12.59 -9.04 11.66
CA ASN A 41 -13.86 -9.33 12.30
C ASN A 41 -14.98 -8.40 11.78
N GLU A 42 -16.23 -8.70 12.14
CA GLU A 42 -17.41 -7.93 11.69
C GLU A 42 -17.33 -6.44 12.07
N LYS A 43 -16.64 -6.13 13.17
CA LYS A 43 -16.41 -4.78 13.69
C LYS A 43 -15.31 -4.02 12.92
N GLY A 44 -14.61 -4.66 11.98
CA GLY A 44 -13.56 -4.05 11.15
C GLY A 44 -12.19 -3.99 11.83
N PHE A 45 -11.92 -4.88 12.79
CA PHE A 45 -10.60 -5.04 13.40
C PHE A 45 -9.99 -6.38 13.00
N VAL A 46 -8.68 -6.39 12.79
CA VAL A 46 -7.95 -7.65 12.53
C VAL A 46 -7.50 -8.22 13.86
N GLU A 47 -7.82 -9.50 14.10
CA GLU A 47 -7.55 -10.16 15.38
C GLU A 47 -7.02 -11.58 15.17
N CYS A 48 -5.93 -11.93 15.84
CA CYS A 48 -5.44 -13.31 15.89
C CYS A 48 -6.14 -14.05 17.04
N LYS A 49 -7.10 -14.93 16.69
CA LYS A 49 -7.86 -15.72 17.68
C LYS A 49 -7.02 -16.78 18.40
N GLU A 50 -5.93 -17.25 17.79
CA GLU A 50 -5.06 -18.26 18.36
C GLU A 50 -4.06 -17.64 19.35
N SER A 51 -4.38 -17.66 20.64
CA SER A 51 -3.60 -17.01 21.68
C SER A 51 -2.17 -17.54 21.78
N LYS A 52 -1.94 -18.85 21.58
CA LYS A 52 -0.58 -19.43 21.62
C LYS A 52 0.29 -18.93 20.48
N LEU A 53 -0.26 -18.83 19.28
CA LEU A 53 0.43 -18.28 18.11
C LEU A 53 0.75 -16.79 18.32
N ARG A 54 -0.20 -16.06 18.90
CA ARG A 54 -0.04 -14.64 19.22
C ARG A 54 1.12 -14.43 20.19
N THR A 55 1.14 -15.14 21.31
CA THR A 55 2.21 -15.08 22.31
C THR A 55 3.57 -15.45 21.71
N LYS A 56 3.66 -16.57 20.99
CA LYS A 56 4.91 -17.00 20.33
C LYS A 56 5.44 -15.96 19.35
N THR A 57 4.56 -15.27 18.62
CA THR A 57 4.99 -14.22 17.69
C THR A 57 5.56 -13.02 18.43
N ILE A 58 4.94 -12.61 19.53
CA ILE A 58 5.42 -11.53 20.39
C ILE A 58 6.78 -11.89 20.98
N GLU A 59 6.94 -13.11 21.50
CA GLU A 59 8.22 -13.63 22.00
C GLU A 59 9.33 -13.58 20.94
N ARG A 60 9.00 -13.80 19.66
CA ARG A 60 9.96 -13.69 18.54
C ARG A 60 10.30 -12.24 18.19
N LEU A 61 9.41 -11.29 18.46
CA LEU A 61 9.63 -9.86 18.21
C LEU A 61 10.42 -9.18 19.35
N ILE A 62 10.32 -9.67 20.59
CA ILE A 62 11.03 -9.11 21.75
C ILE A 62 12.55 -9.01 21.51
N PRO A 63 13.26 -10.06 21.03
CA PRO A 63 14.69 -9.96 20.72
C PRO A 63 15.02 -8.96 19.60
N CYS A 64 14.06 -8.64 18.72
CA CYS A 64 14.28 -7.62 17.68
C CYS A 64 14.33 -6.20 18.29
N ILE A 65 13.66 -6.00 19.43
CA ILE A 65 13.62 -4.74 20.18
C ILE A 65 14.81 -4.67 21.13
N ILE A 66 15.03 -5.73 21.91
CA ILE A 66 15.99 -5.71 23.01
C ILE A 66 17.40 -6.03 22.52
N ASP A 67 17.58 -6.94 21.57
CA ASP A 67 18.91 -7.42 21.15
C ASP A 67 19.28 -6.96 19.73
N HIS A 68 18.49 -6.06 19.13
CA HIS A 68 18.64 -5.65 17.72
C HIS A 68 18.68 -6.81 16.73
N LYS A 69 18.08 -7.95 17.06
CA LYS A 69 17.96 -9.06 16.11
C LYS A 69 17.15 -8.60 14.89
N LYS A 70 17.52 -9.13 13.73
CA LYS A 70 16.81 -8.85 12.48
C LYS A 70 15.39 -9.40 12.54
N LEU A 71 14.46 -8.68 11.92
CA LEU A 71 13.07 -9.10 11.79
C LEU A 71 12.96 -10.48 11.11
N PRO A 72 12.27 -11.46 11.70
CA PRO A 72 12.09 -12.76 11.07
C PRO A 72 11.44 -12.66 9.68
N GLN A 73 12.09 -13.23 8.66
CA GLN A 73 11.66 -13.08 7.27
C GLN A 73 10.30 -13.74 6.99
N ASP A 74 9.93 -14.79 7.73
CA ASP A 74 8.62 -15.43 7.62
C ASP A 74 7.49 -14.47 8.02
N LEU A 75 7.69 -13.61 9.03
CA LEU A 75 6.72 -12.59 9.42
C LEU A 75 6.53 -11.56 8.30
N LYS A 76 7.64 -11.12 7.68
CA LYS A 76 7.59 -10.25 6.49
C LYS A 76 6.83 -10.91 5.35
N ASN A 77 7.18 -12.15 5.01
CA ASN A 77 6.58 -12.87 3.88
C ASN A 77 5.09 -13.15 4.11
N ARG A 78 4.70 -13.47 5.35
CA ARG A 78 3.29 -13.59 5.74
C ARG A 78 2.56 -12.26 5.57
N MET A 79 3.16 -11.15 6.00
CA MET A 79 2.56 -9.82 5.82
C MET A 79 2.40 -9.46 4.33
N LEU A 80 3.38 -9.80 3.49
CA LEU A 80 3.29 -9.60 2.04
C LEU A 80 2.18 -10.47 1.42
N HIS A 81 2.02 -11.71 1.87
CA HIS A 81 0.89 -12.54 1.45
C HIS A 81 -0.46 -11.90 1.83
N ASN A 82 -0.58 -11.38 3.07
CA ASN A 82 -1.81 -10.74 3.54
C ASN A 82 -2.14 -9.49 2.72
N ILE A 83 -1.18 -8.58 2.52
CA ILE A 83 -1.43 -7.33 1.78
C ILE A 83 -1.76 -7.60 0.31
N CYS A 84 -1.25 -8.70 -0.27
CA CYS A 84 -1.62 -9.12 -1.62
C CYS A 84 -3.06 -9.64 -1.72
N ASN A 85 -3.70 -10.03 -0.62
CA ASN A 85 -5.09 -10.49 -0.54
C ASN A 85 -6.01 -9.39 0.01
N ARG A 86 -6.10 -8.27 -0.70
CA ARG A 86 -6.90 -7.10 -0.27
C ARG A 86 -8.36 -7.45 0.06
N SER A 87 -8.98 -8.39 -0.66
CA SER A 87 -10.38 -8.78 -0.46
C SER A 87 -10.69 -9.32 0.94
N SER A 88 -9.67 -9.70 1.71
CA SER A 88 -9.82 -10.14 3.10
C SER A 88 -9.97 -8.98 4.10
N TYR A 89 -9.82 -7.73 3.64
CA TYR A 89 -9.84 -6.54 4.48
C TYR A 89 -10.69 -5.44 3.83
N ASP A 90 -11.94 -5.33 4.26
CA ASP A 90 -12.86 -4.29 3.79
C ASP A 90 -12.69 -3.00 4.61
N LYS A 91 -12.91 -3.09 5.93
CA LYS A 91 -12.94 -1.92 6.83
C LYS A 91 -11.56 -1.55 7.38
N SER A 92 -10.68 -2.53 7.49
CA SER A 92 -9.37 -2.42 8.14
C SER A 92 -8.21 -2.19 7.17
N TRP A 93 -8.48 -2.11 5.86
CA TRP A 93 -7.45 -2.02 4.81
C TRP A 93 -6.37 -0.98 5.10
N ASN A 94 -6.76 0.26 5.41
CA ASN A 94 -5.79 1.34 5.69
C ASN A 94 -4.92 1.05 6.91
N SER A 95 -5.48 0.39 7.93
CA SER A 95 -4.73 -0.05 9.11
C SER A 95 -3.73 -1.14 8.75
N VAL A 96 -4.17 -2.14 8.00
CA VAL A 96 -3.33 -3.26 7.54
C VAL A 96 -2.19 -2.75 6.66
N LEU A 97 -2.48 -1.81 5.75
CA LEU A 97 -1.52 -1.17 4.88
C LEU A 97 -0.42 -0.43 5.67
N ALA A 98 -0.79 0.36 6.68
CA ALA A 98 0.19 1.07 7.51
C ALA A 98 1.06 0.11 8.34
N VAL A 99 0.50 -0.98 8.86
CA VAL A 99 1.28 -2.05 9.52
C VAL A 99 2.22 -2.76 8.54
N ALA A 100 1.76 -3.04 7.31
CA ALA A 100 2.61 -3.60 6.27
C ALA A 100 3.81 -2.70 5.98
N CYS A 101 3.59 -1.39 5.80
CA CYS A 101 4.68 -0.43 5.61
C CYS A 101 5.69 -0.43 6.76
N SER A 102 5.22 -0.52 8.01
CA SER A 102 6.09 -0.58 9.19
C SER A 102 7.00 -1.83 9.18
N ILE A 103 6.41 -3.00 8.87
CA ILE A 103 7.14 -4.28 8.77
C ILE A 103 8.13 -4.25 7.62
N PHE A 104 7.71 -3.80 6.44
CA PHE A 104 8.58 -3.74 5.27
C PHE A 104 9.69 -2.71 5.45
N LYS A 105 9.42 -1.60 6.14
CA LYS A 105 10.44 -0.60 6.46
C LYS A 105 11.52 -1.23 7.31
N LYS A 106 11.14 -1.91 8.39
CA LYS A 106 12.08 -2.65 9.24
C LYS A 106 12.88 -3.68 8.46
N TYR A 107 12.22 -4.46 7.59
CA TYR A 107 12.90 -5.42 6.72
C TYR A 107 13.95 -4.76 5.80
N GLN A 108 13.63 -3.62 5.18
CA GLN A 108 14.58 -2.91 4.30
C GLN A 108 15.80 -2.38 5.08
N LEU A 109 15.59 -1.91 6.31
CA LEU A 109 16.68 -1.47 7.19
C LEU A 109 17.57 -2.65 7.63
N ASP A 110 16.98 -3.79 8.00
CA ASP A 110 17.70 -4.94 8.54
C ASP A 110 18.46 -5.76 7.49
N TYR A 111 17.92 -5.87 6.28
CA TYR A 111 18.41 -6.81 5.26
C TYR A 111 18.92 -6.15 3.98
N LEU A 112 18.46 -4.94 3.64
CA LEU A 112 18.83 -4.28 2.37
C LEU A 112 19.82 -3.13 2.57
N ASN A 113 20.40 -3.00 3.78
CA ASN A 113 21.36 -1.95 4.16
C ASN A 113 20.88 -0.53 3.82
N LYS A 114 19.56 -0.30 3.77
CA LYS A 114 19.02 1.05 3.57
C LYS A 114 19.26 1.87 4.83
N ARG A 115 19.81 3.08 4.67
CA ARG A 115 19.96 4.03 5.78
C ARG A 115 18.64 4.66 6.21
N LYS A 116 17.71 4.83 5.27
CA LYS A 116 16.39 5.43 5.49
C LYS A 116 15.39 4.88 4.51
N VAL A 117 14.15 4.72 4.96
CA VAL A 117 12.97 4.48 4.11
C VAL A 117 12.06 5.68 4.29
N SER A 118 11.77 6.37 3.20
CA SER A 118 10.90 7.55 3.19
C SER A 118 9.46 7.15 2.93
N GLU A 119 8.52 7.83 3.58
CA GLU A 119 7.08 7.75 3.25
C GLU A 119 6.74 8.61 2.04
N MET A 120 7.59 9.60 1.73
CA MET A 120 7.37 10.53 0.64
C MET A 120 7.53 9.84 -0.71
N LEU A 121 6.76 10.34 -1.69
CA LEU A 121 6.85 9.89 -3.07
C LEU A 121 8.25 10.15 -3.62
N ASP A 122 8.91 9.06 -4.02
CA ASP A 122 10.17 9.11 -4.77
C ASP A 122 9.86 8.89 -6.25
N THR A 123 9.89 9.97 -7.02
CA THR A 123 9.66 9.90 -8.47
C THR A 123 10.91 9.49 -9.25
N SER A 124 12.07 9.37 -8.61
CA SER A 124 13.34 9.00 -9.26
C SER A 124 13.60 7.50 -9.30
N THR A 125 12.89 6.72 -8.48
CA THR A 125 13.07 5.27 -8.40
C THR A 125 12.61 4.54 -9.67
N LEU A 126 13.46 3.63 -10.17
CA LEU A 126 13.17 2.75 -11.30
C LEU A 126 12.80 1.31 -10.85
N ASN A 127 12.47 1.13 -9.57
CA ASN A 127 12.00 -0.16 -9.08
C ASN A 127 10.64 -0.50 -9.68
N ILE A 128 10.57 -1.58 -10.48
CA ILE A 128 9.37 -1.99 -11.20
C ILE A 128 8.17 -2.20 -10.27
N SER A 129 8.37 -2.84 -9.11
CA SER A 129 7.29 -3.06 -8.15
C SER A 129 6.79 -1.75 -7.57
N TYR A 130 7.67 -0.82 -7.21
CA TYR A 130 7.30 0.52 -6.75
C TYR A 130 6.51 1.29 -7.82
N LEU A 131 6.97 1.28 -9.07
CA LEU A 131 6.30 1.95 -10.19
C LEU A 131 4.91 1.36 -10.46
N TYR A 132 4.76 0.04 -10.40
CA TYR A 132 3.44 -0.61 -10.45
C TYR A 132 2.54 -0.20 -9.27
N GLY A 133 3.13 0.03 -8.09
CA GLY A 133 2.41 0.57 -6.93
C GLY A 133 1.86 1.97 -7.21
N ARG A 134 2.70 2.85 -7.73
CA ARG A 134 2.30 4.20 -8.13
C ARG A 134 1.17 4.16 -9.16
N LEU A 135 1.29 3.35 -10.21
CA LEU A 135 0.24 3.21 -11.24
C LEU A 135 -1.10 2.83 -10.65
N LEU A 136 -1.12 1.80 -9.79
CA LEU A 136 -2.36 1.32 -9.21
C LEU A 136 -3.04 2.39 -8.34
N ALA A 137 -2.26 3.17 -7.57
CA ALA A 137 -2.78 4.29 -6.79
C ALA A 137 -3.42 5.38 -7.67
N VAL A 138 -2.81 5.69 -8.81
CA VAL A 138 -3.36 6.66 -9.79
C VAL A 138 -4.65 6.15 -10.40
N TYR A 139 -4.70 4.87 -10.82
CA TYR A 139 -5.91 4.28 -11.39
C TYR A 139 -7.06 4.22 -10.39
N GLU A 140 -6.80 3.81 -9.15
CA GLU A 140 -7.80 3.81 -8.08
C GLU A 140 -8.38 5.21 -7.88
N LYS A 141 -7.51 6.22 -7.79
CA LYS A 141 -7.94 7.59 -7.51
C LYS A 141 -8.68 8.23 -8.69
N LEU A 142 -8.25 7.96 -9.93
CA LEU A 142 -8.95 8.36 -11.14
C LEU A 142 -10.38 7.82 -11.14
N GLU A 143 -10.55 6.53 -10.85
CA GLU A 143 -11.87 5.89 -10.79
C GLU A 143 -12.76 6.52 -9.70
N GLN A 144 -12.20 6.75 -8.51
CA GLN A 144 -12.91 7.40 -7.40
C GLN A 144 -13.38 8.81 -7.77
N ASP A 145 -12.51 9.64 -8.35
CA ASP A 145 -12.86 11.01 -8.72
C ASP A 145 -13.87 11.05 -9.88
N ALA A 146 -13.79 10.10 -10.81
CA ALA A 146 -14.79 9.94 -11.86
C ALA A 146 -16.15 9.55 -11.27
N LEU A 147 -16.21 8.65 -10.28
CA LEU A 147 -17.44 8.24 -9.59
C LEU A 147 -18.10 9.40 -8.86
N LYS A 148 -17.34 10.19 -8.11
CA LYS A 148 -17.84 11.39 -7.43
C LYS A 148 -18.43 12.42 -8.40
N SER A 149 -17.92 12.48 -9.63
CA SER A 149 -18.36 13.46 -10.63
C SER A 149 -19.70 13.12 -11.30
N GLY A 150 -20.36 12.03 -10.93
CA GLY A 150 -21.66 11.62 -11.49
C GLY A 150 -22.60 10.95 -10.50
N ALA A 151 -22.33 11.04 -9.19
CA ALA A 151 -23.04 10.27 -8.18
C ALA A 151 -24.38 10.92 -7.76
N SER A 152 -25.48 10.21 -8.02
CA SER A 152 -26.69 10.26 -7.20
C SER A 152 -26.52 9.28 -6.02
N GLY A 153 -26.08 9.77 -4.86
CA GLY A 153 -26.20 9.14 -3.53
C GLY A 153 -25.49 7.80 -3.22
N ASN A 154 -25.43 6.84 -4.14
CA ASN A 154 -24.99 5.45 -3.90
C ASN A 154 -23.62 5.08 -4.47
N ASP A 155 -23.03 5.92 -5.34
CA ASP A 155 -21.77 5.60 -6.03
C ASP A 155 -20.50 5.83 -5.18
N GLU A 156 -20.59 6.54 -4.04
CA GLU A 156 -19.41 6.87 -3.22
C GLU A 156 -18.82 5.67 -2.46
N LYS A 157 -19.59 4.61 -2.23
CA LYS A 157 -19.15 3.39 -1.50
C LYS A 157 -18.74 2.23 -2.41
N ARG A 158 -18.72 2.42 -3.73
CA ARG A 158 -18.44 1.34 -4.67
C ARG A 158 -16.96 0.98 -4.68
N THR A 159 -16.65 -0.30 -4.45
CA THR A 159 -15.29 -0.83 -4.65
C THR A 159 -14.82 -0.59 -6.08
N THR A 160 -13.65 0.00 -6.21
CA THR A 160 -13.02 0.31 -7.51
C THR A 160 -12.54 -0.95 -8.23
N ASN A 161 -12.34 -0.86 -9.54
CA ASN A 161 -11.73 -1.91 -10.33
C ASN A 161 -10.28 -2.17 -9.90
N ALA A 162 -9.53 -1.13 -9.50
CA ALA A 162 -8.19 -1.27 -8.94
C ALA A 162 -8.18 -2.14 -7.68
N GLU A 163 -9.14 -1.93 -6.77
CA GLU A 163 -9.28 -2.72 -5.54
C GLU A 163 -9.75 -4.15 -5.83
N ARG A 164 -10.68 -4.35 -6.77
CA ARG A 164 -11.15 -5.67 -7.18
C ARG A 164 -10.06 -6.52 -7.83
N LEU A 165 -9.24 -5.90 -8.68
CA LEU A 165 -8.17 -6.59 -9.40
C LEU A 165 -6.87 -6.68 -8.60
N TRP A 166 -6.82 -6.13 -7.38
CA TRP A 166 -5.62 -6.06 -6.54
C TRP A 166 -4.84 -7.37 -6.46
N THR A 167 -5.49 -8.46 -6.06
CA THR A 167 -4.83 -9.77 -5.89
C THR A 167 -4.29 -10.34 -7.21
N ALA A 168 -4.99 -10.12 -8.32
CA ALA A 168 -4.50 -10.52 -9.65
C ALA A 168 -3.36 -9.62 -10.12
N TYR A 169 -3.39 -8.34 -9.75
CA TYR A 169 -2.37 -7.35 -10.09
C TYR A 169 -1.05 -7.63 -9.37
N THR A 170 -1.09 -8.01 -8.09
CA THR A 170 0.12 -8.36 -7.35
C THR A 170 0.81 -9.62 -7.87
N LYS A 171 0.05 -10.56 -8.47
CA LYS A 171 0.58 -11.81 -9.03
C LYS A 171 1.07 -11.65 -10.48
N MET A 172 0.31 -10.96 -11.32
CA MET A 172 0.59 -10.79 -12.75
C MET A 172 0.35 -9.32 -13.17
N PRO A 173 1.22 -8.38 -12.77
CA PRO A 173 0.96 -6.95 -12.90
C PRO A 173 0.76 -6.49 -14.35
N GLY A 174 1.64 -6.85 -15.29
CA GLY A 174 1.53 -6.44 -16.68
C GLY A 174 0.26 -6.97 -17.39
N ARG A 175 -0.14 -8.22 -17.12
CA ARG A 175 -1.38 -8.80 -17.67
C ARG A 175 -2.61 -8.12 -17.07
N THR A 176 -2.65 -7.98 -15.75
CA THR A 176 -3.79 -7.38 -15.06
C THR A 176 -3.91 -5.89 -15.36
N LEU A 177 -2.80 -5.18 -15.58
CA LEU A 177 -2.79 -3.76 -15.96
C LEU A 177 -3.59 -3.51 -17.24
N ARG A 178 -3.45 -4.37 -18.27
CA ARG A 178 -4.24 -4.25 -19.51
C ARG A 178 -5.74 -4.35 -19.26
N ILE A 179 -6.14 -5.32 -18.45
CA ILE A 179 -7.55 -5.51 -18.05
C ILE A 179 -8.05 -4.30 -17.24
N LEU A 180 -7.21 -3.78 -16.35
CA LEU A 180 -7.53 -2.59 -15.57
C LEU A 180 -7.71 -1.37 -16.47
N GLU A 181 -6.83 -1.14 -17.43
CA GLU A 181 -6.91 -0.03 -18.39
C GLU A 181 -8.21 -0.05 -19.20
N GLU A 182 -8.61 -1.23 -19.70
CA GLU A 182 -9.88 -1.43 -20.39
C GLU A 182 -11.08 -1.07 -19.51
N LYS A 183 -11.07 -1.53 -18.24
CA LYS A 183 -12.14 -1.24 -17.27
C LYS A 183 -12.18 0.23 -16.84
N ILE A 184 -11.04 0.91 -16.83
CA ILE A 184 -10.93 2.33 -16.42
C ILE A 184 -11.32 3.28 -17.55
N ARG A 185 -11.19 2.88 -18.83
CA ARG A 185 -11.54 3.71 -20.00
C ARG A 185 -12.86 4.48 -19.88
N PRO A 186 -14.02 3.86 -19.53
CA PRO A 186 -15.28 4.61 -19.39
C PRO A 186 -15.23 5.69 -18.29
N TYR A 187 -14.50 5.45 -17.19
CA TYR A 187 -14.32 6.41 -16.10
C TYR A 187 -13.46 7.60 -16.55
N LYS A 188 -12.40 7.32 -17.31
CA LYS A 188 -11.55 8.34 -17.92
C LYS A 188 -12.33 9.21 -18.90
N ASP A 189 -13.15 8.61 -19.75
CA ASP A 189 -13.99 9.35 -20.71
C ASP A 189 -15.04 10.22 -20.00
N ARG A 190 -15.68 9.70 -18.95
CA ARG A 190 -16.58 10.49 -18.09
C ARG A 190 -15.85 11.64 -17.42
N LEU A 191 -14.66 11.40 -16.88
CA LEU A 191 -13.86 12.45 -16.23
C LEU A 191 -13.42 13.52 -17.23
N LYS A 192 -13.07 13.15 -18.46
CA LYS A 192 -12.75 14.11 -19.53
C LYS A 192 -13.91 15.04 -19.86
N LYS A 193 -15.14 14.51 -19.90
CA LYS A 193 -16.35 15.30 -20.15
C LYS A 193 -16.67 16.27 -19.00
N ASN A 194 -16.57 15.79 -17.76
CA ASN A 194 -17.03 16.57 -16.59
C ASN A 194 -15.93 17.46 -15.98
N ARG A 195 -14.66 17.02 -16.02
CA ARG A 195 -13.51 17.63 -15.36
C ARG A 195 -12.23 17.43 -16.19
N TYR A 196 -12.19 18.06 -17.36
CA TYR A 196 -11.10 17.90 -18.33
C TYR A 196 -9.69 18.13 -17.74
N GLY A 197 -9.51 19.17 -16.92
CA GLY A 197 -8.22 19.46 -16.27
C GLY A 197 -7.74 18.34 -15.34
N THR A 198 -8.65 17.73 -14.58
CA THR A 198 -8.34 16.56 -13.73
C THR A 198 -7.98 15.34 -14.56
N ALA A 199 -8.67 15.12 -15.68
CA ALA A 199 -8.35 14.03 -16.59
C ALA A 199 -6.95 14.19 -17.23
N ILE A 200 -6.58 15.40 -17.66
CA ILE A 200 -5.22 15.67 -18.16
C ILE A 200 -4.17 15.43 -17.08
N TYR A 201 -4.44 15.85 -15.84
CA TYR A 201 -3.52 15.63 -14.72
C TYR A 201 -3.21 14.14 -14.53
N TYR A 202 -4.24 13.29 -14.51
CA TYR A 202 -4.04 11.85 -14.41
C TYR A 202 -3.35 11.27 -15.65
N ASP A 203 -3.69 11.72 -16.85
CA ASP A 203 -3.04 11.26 -18.08
C ASP A 203 -1.53 11.56 -18.06
N LYS A 204 -1.13 12.77 -17.64
CA LYS A 204 0.29 13.13 -17.49
C LYS A 204 1.02 12.23 -16.49
N LEU A 205 0.40 11.98 -15.33
CA LEU A 205 0.99 11.15 -14.29
C LEU A 205 1.10 9.68 -14.70
N LEU A 206 0.09 9.14 -15.39
CA LEU A 206 0.13 7.78 -15.94
C LEU A 206 1.23 7.67 -17.01
N THR A 207 1.32 8.63 -17.93
CA THR A 207 2.36 8.66 -18.96
C THR A 207 3.76 8.74 -18.36
N GLU A 208 3.97 9.58 -17.34
CA GLU A 208 5.25 9.66 -16.61
C GLU A 208 5.66 8.28 -16.09
N ILE A 209 4.78 7.61 -15.34
CA ILE A 209 5.12 6.33 -14.69
C ILE A 209 5.31 5.22 -15.75
N LEU A 210 4.49 5.18 -16.80
CA LEU A 210 4.64 4.21 -17.89
C LEU A 210 5.95 4.41 -18.66
N ASN A 211 6.37 5.66 -18.89
CA ASN A 211 7.66 5.95 -19.51
C ASN A 211 8.82 5.47 -18.63
N GLN A 212 8.73 5.64 -17.31
CA GLN A 212 9.74 5.12 -16.37
C GLN A 212 9.80 3.59 -16.37
N LEU A 213 8.65 2.92 -16.42
CA LEU A 213 8.60 1.46 -16.56
C LEU A 213 9.24 1.00 -17.86
N ASN A 214 8.86 1.59 -18.99
CA ASN A 214 9.40 1.23 -20.30
C ASN A 214 10.90 1.53 -20.44
N GLY A 215 11.38 2.59 -19.79
CA GLY A 215 12.80 2.94 -19.73
C GLY A 215 13.64 2.03 -18.83
N THR A 216 13.00 1.17 -18.02
CA THR A 216 13.72 0.22 -17.16
C THR A 216 14.17 -0.99 -17.99
N GLU A 217 15.48 -1.20 -18.13
CA GLU A 217 16.10 -2.22 -18.99
C GLU A 217 15.51 -3.64 -18.79
N SER A 218 15.26 -4.04 -17.55
CA SER A 218 14.73 -5.38 -17.23
C SER A 218 13.19 -5.50 -17.29
N PHE A 219 12.48 -4.45 -17.73
CA PHE A 219 11.02 -4.41 -17.70
C PHE A 219 10.38 -5.49 -18.56
N GLY A 220 10.85 -5.69 -19.80
CA GLY A 220 10.26 -6.69 -20.71
C GLY A 220 10.20 -8.10 -20.11
N GLN A 221 11.24 -8.49 -19.36
CA GLN A 221 11.37 -9.78 -18.68
C GLN A 221 10.59 -9.83 -17.36
N LYS A 222 10.55 -8.72 -16.61
CA LYS A 222 9.97 -8.66 -15.25
C LYS A 222 8.56 -8.11 -15.20
N LYS A 223 7.96 -7.68 -16.32
CA LYS A 223 6.62 -7.06 -16.38
C LYS A 223 5.49 -7.88 -15.76
N ASN A 224 5.63 -9.21 -15.69
CA ASN A 224 4.64 -10.10 -15.07
C ASN A 224 5.19 -10.83 -13.84
N ARG A 225 6.38 -10.46 -13.36
CA ARG A 225 6.91 -10.99 -12.11
C ARG A 225 6.01 -10.52 -10.96
N ALA A 226 5.70 -11.42 -10.03
CA ALA A 226 4.96 -11.09 -8.83
C ALA A 226 5.62 -9.92 -8.09
N LEU A 227 4.79 -9.01 -7.59
CA LEU A 227 5.23 -7.79 -6.93
C LEU A 227 5.84 -8.10 -5.56
N ASP A 228 6.92 -7.40 -5.23
CA ASP A 228 7.55 -7.45 -3.92
C ASP A 228 7.02 -6.33 -2.99
N GLU A 229 7.56 -6.23 -1.78
CA GLU A 229 7.15 -5.21 -0.82
C GLU A 229 7.29 -3.76 -1.31
N ASN A 230 8.13 -3.46 -2.32
CA ASN A 230 8.29 -2.11 -2.84
C ASN A 230 7.01 -1.56 -3.49
N PHE A 231 6.16 -2.45 -4.02
CA PHE A 231 4.85 -2.07 -4.53
C PHE A 231 3.98 -1.37 -3.48
N VAL A 232 4.05 -1.83 -2.23
CA VAL A 232 3.26 -1.25 -1.14
C VAL A 232 3.71 0.18 -0.83
N PHE A 233 5.03 0.43 -0.84
CA PHE A 233 5.57 1.78 -0.67
C PHE A 233 5.18 2.70 -1.82
N GLY A 234 5.30 2.25 -3.06
CA GLY A 234 4.93 3.04 -4.23
C GLY A 234 3.45 3.40 -4.26
N TYR A 235 2.59 2.43 -3.95
CA TYR A 235 1.16 2.64 -3.82
C TYR A 235 0.82 3.64 -2.71
N TYR A 236 1.38 3.44 -1.51
CA TYR A 236 1.12 4.30 -0.36
C TYR A 236 1.58 5.74 -0.60
N ALA A 237 2.82 5.93 -1.06
CA ALA A 237 3.41 7.25 -1.26
C ALA A 237 2.68 8.03 -2.37
N GLN A 238 2.33 7.37 -3.48
CA GLN A 238 1.56 8.02 -4.55
C GLN A 238 0.15 8.38 -4.10
N LYS A 239 -0.50 7.52 -3.31
CA LYS A 239 -1.81 7.80 -2.72
C LYS A 239 -1.74 9.02 -1.81
N GLN A 240 -0.78 9.09 -0.89
CA GLN A 240 -0.60 10.26 -0.02
C GLN A 240 -0.42 11.56 -0.83
N ASP A 241 0.44 11.56 -1.84
CA ASP A 241 0.68 12.74 -2.70
C ASP A 241 -0.61 13.22 -3.40
N LEU A 242 -1.42 12.29 -3.91
CA LEU A 242 -2.68 12.61 -4.56
C LEU A 242 -3.71 13.25 -3.61
N TYR A 243 -3.78 12.79 -2.36
CA TYR A 243 -4.70 13.35 -1.37
C TYR A 243 -4.21 14.71 -0.82
N ARG A 244 -2.90 14.86 -0.57
CA ARG A 244 -2.33 16.14 -0.13
C ARG A 244 -2.57 17.27 -1.15
N LYS A 245 -2.48 16.96 -2.45
CA LYS A 245 -2.76 17.92 -3.52
C LYS A 245 -4.24 18.31 -3.63
N GLN A 246 -5.15 17.54 -3.06
CA GLN A 246 -6.58 17.88 -3.00
C GLN A 246 -6.90 18.80 -1.81
N GLU A 247 -6.22 18.65 -0.68
CA GLU A 247 -6.40 19.56 0.48
C GLU A 247 -5.88 20.98 0.21
N ASN A 248 -4.91 21.11 -0.70
CA ASN A 248 -4.33 22.41 -1.09
C ASN A 248 -5.04 23.08 -2.29
N LYS A 249 -6.17 22.54 -2.75
CA LYS A 249 -6.98 23.08 -3.85
C LYS A 249 -8.36 23.47 -3.36
#